data_AF-A0A326U1T9-F1
#
_entry.id   AF-A0A326U1T9-F1
#
_cell.length_a   1.000
_cell.length_b   1.000
_cell.length_c   1.000
_cell.angle_alpha   90.00
_cell.angle_beta   90.00
_cell.angle_gamma   90.00
#
_symmetry.space_group_name_H-M   'P 1'
#
loop_
_entity.id
_entity.type
_entity.pdbx_description
1 polymer ?
#
loop_
_entity_poly.entity_id
_entity_poly.type
_entity_poly.pdbx_seq_one_letter_code
_entity_poly.pdbx_strand_id
1 'polypeptide(L)'
;MESQPQKFSLARRLVFPANGNDELTPGQSKRIIATWAILFTIPLVLMIFLVVIFAGISLQRAVIWLAGAIVLGFILFGFSAWASIKAYNQAVRAKIRHEQEKASSTQRR
;
A
#
# COMPACT_ATOMS: atom_id res chain seq x y z
N MET A 1 -33.63 6.29 -2.63
CA MET A 1 -32.72 7.36 -3.08
C MET A 1 -31.50 6.69 -3.69
N GLU A 2 -31.40 6.79 -5.01
CA GLU A 2 -30.39 6.15 -5.86
C GLU A 2 -29.04 6.85 -5.64
N SER A 3 -28.10 6.19 -4.95
CA SER A 3 -26.78 6.74 -4.68
C SER A 3 -25.92 6.65 -5.94
N GLN A 4 -25.60 7.82 -6.51
CA GLN A 4 -24.74 8.04 -7.67
C GLN A 4 -23.54 7.08 -7.77
N PRO A 5 -23.12 6.68 -9.00
CA PRO A 5 -21.86 5.99 -9.19
C PRO A 5 -20.74 7.00 -8.89
N GLN A 6 -20.22 6.96 -7.67
CA GLN A 6 -19.05 7.74 -7.29
C GLN A 6 -17.96 7.46 -8.32
N LYS A 7 -17.55 8.50 -9.05
CA LYS A 7 -16.44 8.46 -10.00
C LYS A 7 -15.17 8.18 -9.20
N PHE A 8 -14.91 6.90 -8.93
CA PHE A 8 -13.81 6.47 -8.07
C PHE A 8 -12.47 6.75 -8.77
N SER A 9 -11.73 7.70 -8.19
CA SER A 9 -10.40 8.13 -8.60
C SER A 9 -9.47 6.95 -8.89
N LEU A 10 -8.73 7.02 -10.01
CA LEU A 10 -7.72 6.05 -10.42
C LEU A 10 -6.68 5.79 -9.31
N ALA A 11 -6.41 6.78 -8.46
CA ALA A 11 -5.54 6.62 -7.29
C ALA A 11 -6.10 5.62 -6.26
N ARG A 12 -7.43 5.57 -6.09
CA ARG A 12 -8.08 4.58 -5.23
C ARG A 12 -7.98 3.18 -5.81
N ARG A 13 -8.14 3.02 -7.13
CA ARG A 13 -7.93 1.73 -7.82
C ARG A 13 -6.50 1.21 -7.73
N LEU A 14 -5.51 2.11 -7.71
CA LEU A 14 -4.10 1.74 -7.58
C LEU A 14 -3.71 1.37 -6.14
N VAL A 15 -4.28 2.06 -5.14
CA VAL A 15 -3.85 1.93 -3.73
C VAL A 15 -4.78 1.02 -2.91
N PHE A 16 -6.08 0.96 -3.22
CA PHE A 16 -7.08 0.13 -2.54
C PHE A 16 -8.15 -0.38 -3.55
N PRO A 17 -7.91 -1.51 -4.22
CA PRO A 17 -8.80 -2.05 -5.25
C PRO A 17 -10.10 -2.67 -4.70
N ALA A 18 -10.32 -2.64 -3.38
CA ALA A 18 -11.53 -3.15 -2.76
C ALA A 18 -12.56 -2.01 -2.61
N ASN A 19 -13.80 -2.27 -3.06
CA ASN A 19 -14.95 -1.60 -2.46
C ASN A 19 -14.86 -1.89 -0.95
N GLY A 20 -14.97 -0.87 -0.09
CA GLY A 20 -14.65 -0.93 1.34
C GLY A 20 -15.52 -1.86 2.22
N ASN A 21 -16.06 -2.93 1.65
CA ASN A 21 -16.88 -3.96 2.28
C ASN A 21 -16.24 -5.36 2.25
N ASP A 22 -15.21 -5.62 1.44
CA ASP A 22 -14.64 -6.97 1.30
C ASP A 22 -13.14 -7.03 1.64
N GLU A 23 -12.70 -8.19 2.15
CA GLU A 23 -11.29 -8.49 2.38
C GLU A 23 -10.49 -8.47 1.07
N LEU A 24 -9.24 -7.99 1.11
CA LEU A 24 -8.40 -8.05 -0.09
C LEU A 24 -8.06 -9.49 -0.44
N THR A 25 -8.32 -9.83 -1.71
CA THR A 25 -7.88 -11.12 -2.26
C THR A 25 -6.36 -11.21 -2.30
N PRO A 26 -5.76 -12.42 -2.16
CA PRO A 26 -4.31 -12.60 -2.20
C PRO A 26 -3.62 -12.03 -3.46
N GLY A 27 -4.30 -12.06 -4.61
CA GLY A 27 -3.81 -11.50 -5.85
C GLY A 27 -3.75 -9.96 -5.84
N GLN A 28 -4.76 -9.31 -5.26
CA GLN A 28 -4.78 -7.85 -5.09
C GLN A 28 -3.71 -7.39 -4.10
N SER A 29 -3.52 -8.11 -3.00
CA SER A 29 -2.49 -7.84 -2.00
C SER A 29 -1.09 -7.84 -2.61
N LYS A 30 -0.75 -8.85 -3.42
CA LYS A 30 0.56 -8.90 -4.11
C LYS A 30 0.77 -7.73 -5.06
N ARG A 31 -0.27 -7.34 -5.82
CA ARG A 31 -0.21 -6.18 -6.71
C ARG A 31 0.04 -4.89 -5.96
N ILE A 32 -0.66 -4.65 -4.85
CA ILE A 32 -0.48 -3.45 -4.04
C ILE A 32 0.93 -3.39 -3.45
N ILE A 33 1.42 -4.52 -2.91
CA ILE A 33 2.79 -4.59 -2.38
C ILE A 33 3.82 -4.26 -3.47
N ALA A 34 3.67 -4.83 -4.67
CA ALA A 34 4.56 -4.54 -5.79
C ALA A 34 4.47 -3.07 -6.24
N THR A 35 3.24 -2.53 -6.38
CA THR A 35 3.04 -1.13 -6.76
C THR A 35 3.61 -0.17 -5.72
N TRP A 36 3.39 -0.42 -4.43
CA TRP A 36 3.98 0.39 -3.36
C TRP A 36 5.50 0.31 -3.34
N ALA A 37 6.06 -0.91 -3.39
CA ALA A 37 7.50 -1.08 -3.39
C ALA A 37 8.14 -0.30 -4.54
N ILE A 38 7.59 -0.36 -5.74
CA ILE A 38 8.10 0.38 -6.90
C ILE A 38 7.87 1.90 -6.74
N LEU A 39 6.64 2.31 -6.44
CA LEU A 39 6.24 3.71 -6.41
C LEU A 39 7.02 4.53 -5.38
N PHE A 40 7.35 3.93 -4.23
CA PHE A 40 8.11 4.59 -3.17
C PHE A 40 9.62 4.39 -3.29
N THR A 41 10.08 3.27 -3.87
CA THR A 41 11.53 3.06 -4.08
C THR A 41 12.09 3.94 -5.20
N ILE A 42 11.36 4.16 -6.30
CA ILE A 42 11.82 5.01 -7.41
C ILE A 42 12.22 6.43 -6.95
N PRO A 43 11.37 7.20 -6.25
CA PRO A 43 11.75 8.54 -5.80
C PRO A 43 12.89 8.51 -4.79
N LEU A 44 12.97 7.50 -3.91
CA LEU A 44 14.10 7.33 -3.00
C LEU A 44 15.43 7.11 -3.75
N VAL A 45 15.42 6.24 -4.76
CA VAL A 45 16.58 5.97 -5.61
C VAL A 45 16.98 7.22 -6.41
N LEU A 46 16.01 7.96 -6.95
CA LEU A 46 16.26 9.24 -7.62
C LEU A 46 16.90 10.27 -6.68
N MET A 47 16.42 10.37 -5.45
CA MET A 47 16.97 11.28 -4.45
C MET A 47 18.42 10.93 -4.12
N ILE A 48 18.72 9.64 -3.91
CA ILE A 48 20.08 9.16 -3.64
C ILE A 48 20.99 9.33 -4.86
N PHE A 49 20.46 9.12 -6.08
CA PHE A 49 21.19 9.39 -7.32
C PHE A 49 21.61 10.86 -7.43
N LEU A 50 20.70 11.80 -7.13
CA LEU A 50 21.02 13.23 -7.11
C LEU A 50 22.08 13.54 -6.06
N VAL A 51 21.95 13.01 -4.84
CA VAL A 51 22.96 13.20 -3.77
C VAL A 51 24.33 12.72 -4.23
N VAL A 52 24.40 11.55 -4.85
CA VAL A 52 25.65 10.97 -5.37
C VAL A 52 26.30 11.86 -6.42
N ILE A 53 25.52 12.40 -7.36
CA ILE A 53 26.01 13.31 -8.40
C ILE A 53 26.54 14.60 -7.78
N PHE A 54 25.75 15.25 -6.93
CA PHE A 54 26.13 16.55 -6.36
C PHE A 54 27.27 16.45 -5.35
N ALA A 55 27.42 15.32 -4.67
CA ALA A 55 28.51 15.08 -3.73
C ALA A 55 29.81 14.61 -4.42
N GLY A 56 29.83 14.42 -5.75
CA GLY A 56 31.02 14.00 -6.48
C GLY A 56 31.54 12.62 -6.05
N ILE A 57 30.65 11.73 -5.62
CA ILE A 57 31.02 10.41 -5.09
C ILE A 57 31.58 9.55 -6.23
N SER A 58 32.64 8.77 -5.93
CA SER A 58 33.22 7.84 -6.90
C SER A 58 32.19 6.83 -7.41
N LEU A 59 32.30 6.45 -8.69
CA LEU A 59 31.33 5.57 -9.35
C LEU A 59 31.13 4.24 -8.61
N GLN A 60 32.19 3.65 -8.06
CA GLN A 60 32.07 2.42 -7.26
C GLN A 60 31.21 2.61 -6.01
N ARG A 61 31.43 3.70 -5.26
CA ARG A 61 30.65 4.01 -4.05
C ARG A 61 29.21 4.37 -4.41
N ALA A 62 29.01 5.12 -5.50
CA ALA A 62 27.71 5.44 -6.05
C ALA A 62 26.86 4.19 -6.29
N VAL A 63 27.42 3.17 -6.95
CA VAL A 63 26.74 1.91 -7.25
C VAL A 63 26.34 1.18 -5.96
N ILE A 64 27.22 1.14 -4.94
CA ILE A 64 26.90 0.53 -3.64
C ILE A 64 25.73 1.26 -2.97
N TRP A 65 25.75 2.59 -2.95
CA TRP A 65 24.66 3.39 -2.38
C TRP A 65 23.34 3.19 -3.12
N LEU A 66 23.36 3.17 -4.46
CA LEU A 66 22.18 2.94 -5.29
C LEU A 66 21.62 1.52 -5.12
N ALA A 67 22.49 0.50 -5.11
CA ALA A 67 22.06 -0.88 -4.88
C ALA A 67 21.48 -1.06 -3.47
N GLY A 68 22.13 -0.49 -2.45
CA GLY A 68 21.63 -0.48 -1.08
C GLY A 68 20.28 0.21 -0.96
N ALA A 69 20.12 1.37 -1.61
CA ALA A 69 18.87 2.12 -1.65
C ALA A 69 17.71 1.33 -2.26
N ILE A 70 17.97 0.62 -3.36
CA ILE A 70 16.97 -0.24 -4.00
C ILE A 70 16.55 -1.33 -3.03
N VAL A 71 17.50 -2.11 -2.50
CA VAL A 71 17.20 -3.21 -1.59
C VAL A 71 16.45 -2.72 -0.35
N LEU A 72 16.92 -1.63 0.26
CA LEU A 72 16.31 -1.06 1.46
C LEU A 72 14.91 -0.50 1.16
N GLY A 73 14.73 0.17 0.02
CA GLY A 73 13.43 0.67 -0.42
C GLY A 73 12.42 -0.46 -0.60
N PHE A 74 12.78 -1.51 -1.32
CA PHE A 74 11.90 -2.66 -1.52
C PHE A 74 11.53 -3.35 -0.20
N ILE A 75 12.48 -3.49 0.74
CA ILE A 75 12.22 -4.10 2.05
C ILE A 75 11.30 -3.20 2.88
N LEU A 76 11.64 -1.92 3.06
CA LEU A 76 10.87 -1.01 3.92
C LEU A 76 9.47 -0.75 3.35
N PHE A 77 9.38 -0.38 2.08
CA PHE A 77 8.10 -0.07 1.45
C PHE A 77 7.26 -1.33 1.23
N GLY A 78 7.88 -2.45 0.87
CA GLY A 78 7.19 -3.74 0.77
C GLY A 78 6.62 -4.20 2.11
N PHE A 79 7.39 -4.13 3.19
CA PHE A 79 6.91 -4.47 4.53
C PHE A 79 5.82 -3.51 5.01
N SER A 80 5.94 -2.21 4.74
CA SER A 80 4.92 -1.23 5.08
C SER A 80 3.59 -1.48 4.36
N ALA A 81 3.64 -1.89 3.08
CA ALA A 81 2.47 -2.25 2.30
C ALA A 81 1.81 -3.51 2.88
N TRP A 82 2.61 -4.52 3.22
CA TRP A 82 2.11 -5.75 3.86
C TRP A 82 1.43 -5.46 5.21
N ALA A 83 2.05 -4.65 6.06
CA ALA A 83 1.48 -4.23 7.33
C ALA A 83 0.17 -3.47 7.14
N SER A 84 0.12 -2.56 6.16
CA SER A 84 -1.08 -1.78 5.83
C SER A 84 -2.23 -2.67 5.35
N ILE A 85 -1.96 -3.68 4.51
CA ILE A 85 -2.96 -4.65 4.06
C ILE A 85 -3.48 -5.48 5.25
N LYS A 86 -2.60 -5.92 6.15
CA LYS A 86 -3.00 -6.68 7.34
C LYS A 86 -3.92 -5.84 8.23
N ALA A 87 -3.55 -4.58 8.50
CA ALA A 87 -4.36 -3.66 9.29
C ALA A 87 -5.72 -3.39 8.62
N TYR A 88 -5.74 -3.21 7.29
CA TYR A 88 -6.98 -3.02 6.54
C TYR A 88 -7.91 -4.24 6.66
N ASN A 89 -7.40 -5.45 6.44
CA ASN A 89 -8.21 -6.66 6.54
C ASN A 89 -8.75 -6.87 7.97
N GLN A 90 -7.98 -6.52 9.00
CA GLN A 90 -8.45 -6.56 10.38
C GLN A 90 -9.58 -5.53 10.63
N ALA A 91 -9.46 -4.31 10.09
CA ALA A 91 -10.48 -3.28 10.20
C ALA A 91 -11.79 -3.69 9.52
N VAL A 92 -11.71 -4.31 8.33
CA VAL A 92 -12.89 -4.84 7.62
C VAL A 92 -13.58 -5.94 8.45
N ARG A 93 -12.81 -6.88 9.01
CA ARG A 93 -13.36 -7.94 9.88
C ARG A 93 -14.04 -7.37 11.12
N ALA A 94 -13.47 -6.34 11.74
CA ALA A 94 -14.07 -5.68 12.90
C ALA A 94 -15.39 -4.98 12.54
N LYS A 95 -15.45 -4.31 11.38
CA LYS A 95 -16.66 -3.66 10.87
C LYS A 95 -17.79 -4.67 10.64
N ILE A 96 -17.49 -5.79 9.97
CA ILE A 96 -18.48 -6.85 9.68
C ILE A 96 -19.06 -7.43 10.98
N ARG A 97 -18.24 -7.67 12.00
CA ARG A 97 -18.71 -8.15 13.31
C ARG A 97 -19.68 -7.17 13.98
N HIS A 98 -19.35 -5.89 13.99
CA HIS A 98 -20.24 -4.87 14.56
C HIS A 98 -21.57 -4.73 13.80
N GLU A 99 -21.57 -4.89 12.48
CA GLU A 99 -22.81 -4.90 11.69
C GLU A 99 -23.67 -6.14 11.99
N GLN A 100 -23.06 -7.32 12.21
CA GLN A 100 -23.76 -8.54 12.63
C GLN A 100 -24.34 -8.46 14.05
N GLU A 101 -23.61 -7.86 14.99
CA GLU A 101 -24.10 -7.59 16.36
C GLU A 101 -25.30 -6.64 16.34
N LYS A 102 -25.25 -5.58 15.52
CA LYS A 102 -26.38 -4.66 15.37
C LYS A 102 -27.59 -5.32 14.73
N ALA A 103 -27.41 -6.12 13.70
CA ALA A 103 -28.50 -6.86 13.05
C ALA A 103 -29.16 -7.87 14.00
N SER A 104 -28.37 -8.63 14.75
CA SER A 104 -28.88 -9.61 15.73
C SER A 104 -29.59 -8.96 16.93
N SER A 105 -29.14 -7.78 17.38
CA SER A 105 -29.83 -7.01 18.43
C SER A 105 -31.16 -6.41 17.98
N THR A 106 -31.29 -6.06 16.70
CA THR A 106 -32.52 -5.49 16.11
C THR A 106 -33.58 -6.57 15.87
N GLN A 107 -33.17 -7.81 15.56
CA GLN A 107 -34.08 -8.94 15.35
C GLN A 107 -34.58 -9.58 16.65
N ARG A 108 -33.99 -9.23 17.80
CA ARG A 108 -34.43 -9.68 19.15
C ARG A 108 -35.44 -8.74 19.82
N ARG A 109 -35.80 -7.63 19.18
CA ARG A 109 -36.77 -6.64 19.66
C ARG A 109 -38.08 -6.75 18.88
#